data_AF-A0A662LVS6-F1
#
_entry.id   AF-A0A662LVS6-F1
#
_cell.length_a   1.000
_cell.length_b   1.000
_cell.length_c   1.000
_cell.angle_alpha   90.00
_cell.angle_beta   90.00
_cell.angle_gamma   90.00
#
_symmetry.space_group_name_H-M   'P 1'
#
loop_
_entity.id
_entity.type
_entity.pdbx_description
1 polymer ?
#
loop_
_entity_poly.entity_id
_entity_poly.type
_entity_poly.pdbx_seq_one_letter_code
_entity_poly.pdbx_strand_id
1 'polypeptide(L)'
;MSREFSWRMFASEFNNAQFEEKGTGEMAPSYVITPLGGKVNRIFLVGVLTDVEPVSEDGGFVRAHVSDPTGVFTLYSGQYQPEITEQLSSMEIPAFVAITGKSRAYIPEDGDMLYASVRPQQISVVSPEIRDEWIVETCKNTFERINAMQEALKMSENHDSELEKLGFGSYLSKCIQTAVQKYEHIDLDQYKNMLKEALQYVIEGPGMITESSDDVEIDYFTKPKDNQKPVNMPPNQQETSNKIQEAEDTVLEVIRSLEGEDGASWDKITGQCENKNLDVDTIEEALNSLMEKGLIYEPVLGTIKTT
;
A
#
# COMPACT_ATOMS: atom_id res chain seq x y z
N MET A 1 29.12 -6.45 -6.44
CA MET A 1 28.02 -5.49 -6.69
C MET A 1 28.06 -4.47 -5.57
N SER A 2 28.31 -3.20 -5.85
CA SER A 2 28.30 -2.13 -4.84
C SER A 2 26.90 -2.01 -4.24
N ARG A 3 26.80 -1.82 -2.91
CA ARG A 3 25.51 -1.66 -2.24
C ARG A 3 24.84 -0.38 -2.76
N GLU A 4 23.64 -0.51 -3.32
CA GLU A 4 22.86 0.62 -3.79
C GLU A 4 22.25 1.40 -2.61
N PHE A 5 22.02 2.70 -2.84
CA PHE A 5 21.51 3.63 -1.84
C PHE A 5 20.06 3.28 -1.46
N SER A 6 19.70 3.55 -0.21
CA SER A 6 18.30 3.51 0.22
C SER A 6 17.61 4.80 -0.21
N TRP A 7 16.53 4.69 -0.98
CA TRP A 7 15.69 5.83 -1.31
C TRP A 7 14.94 6.31 -0.06
N ARG A 8 14.99 7.63 0.21
CA ARG A 8 14.03 8.28 1.11
C ARG A 8 12.81 8.67 0.30
N MET A 9 11.66 8.17 0.69
CA MET A 9 10.43 8.28 -0.07
C MET A 9 9.23 8.20 0.86
N PHE A 10 8.19 8.95 0.51
CA PHE A 10 6.90 8.93 1.19
C PHE A 10 6.04 7.74 0.75
N ALA A 11 5.16 7.27 1.63
CA ALA A 11 4.27 6.14 1.39
C ALA A 11 3.40 6.37 0.15
N SER A 12 2.85 7.57 -0.01
CA SER A 12 2.02 7.91 -1.17
C SER A 12 2.76 7.73 -2.50
N GLU A 13 3.99 8.23 -2.63
CA GLU A 13 4.78 8.05 -3.86
C GLU A 13 5.13 6.58 -4.11
N PHE A 14 5.49 5.84 -3.06
CA PHE A 14 5.86 4.44 -3.18
C PHE A 14 4.67 3.55 -3.57
N ASN A 15 3.51 3.80 -2.98
CA ASN A 15 2.28 3.05 -3.24
C ASN A 15 1.66 3.37 -4.60
N ASN A 16 1.93 4.56 -5.16
CA ASN A 16 1.50 4.93 -6.51
C ASN A 16 2.37 4.29 -7.61
N ALA A 17 3.33 3.42 -7.27
CA ALA A 17 4.12 2.73 -8.25
C ALA A 17 3.30 1.71 -9.04
N GLN A 18 3.37 1.78 -10.37
CA GLN A 18 2.63 0.89 -11.29
C GLN A 18 3.55 -0.08 -12.03
N PHE A 19 4.87 0.07 -11.91
CA PHE A 19 5.82 -0.71 -12.69
C PHE A 19 6.93 -1.31 -11.84
N GLU A 20 7.29 -2.55 -12.16
CA GLU A 20 8.48 -3.23 -11.68
C GLU A 20 9.47 -3.42 -12.84
N GLU A 21 10.76 -3.23 -12.57
CA GLU A 21 11.84 -3.61 -13.47
C GLU A 21 12.64 -4.75 -12.83
N LYS A 22 12.58 -5.94 -13.43
CA LYS A 22 13.40 -7.10 -13.02
C LYS A 22 14.65 -7.15 -13.87
N GLY A 23 15.81 -7.26 -13.25
CA GLY A 23 17.05 -7.51 -13.98
C GLY A 23 17.08 -8.90 -14.60
N THR A 24 18.12 -9.19 -15.38
CA THR A 24 18.30 -10.48 -16.06
C THR A 24 19.06 -11.49 -15.20
N GLY A 25 18.49 -12.68 -15.00
CA GLY A 25 19.11 -13.80 -14.27
C GLY A 25 18.41 -14.16 -12.96
N GLU A 26 18.68 -15.35 -12.42
CA GLU A 26 17.95 -15.92 -11.27
C GLU A 26 18.08 -15.11 -9.96
N MET A 27 19.16 -14.32 -9.81
CA MET A 27 19.40 -13.45 -8.65
C MET A 27 19.41 -11.97 -9.01
N ALA A 28 18.77 -11.61 -10.12
CA ALA A 28 18.80 -10.23 -10.58
C ALA A 28 17.99 -9.33 -9.64
N PRO A 29 18.46 -8.09 -9.40
CA PRO A 29 17.73 -7.13 -8.59
C PRO A 29 16.40 -6.78 -9.25
N SER A 30 15.39 -6.53 -8.42
CA SER A 30 14.11 -5.95 -8.81
C SER A 30 14.04 -4.50 -8.32
N TYR A 31 13.41 -3.64 -9.11
CA TYR A 31 13.21 -2.24 -8.81
C TYR A 31 11.74 -1.88 -8.97
N VAL A 32 11.18 -1.22 -7.96
CA VAL A 32 9.90 -0.53 -8.06
C VAL A 32 10.15 0.83 -8.71
N ILE A 33 9.43 1.15 -9.78
CA ILE A 33 9.57 2.43 -10.49
C ILE A 33 8.42 3.35 -10.09
N THR A 34 8.70 4.47 -9.42
CA THR A 34 7.67 5.41 -8.96
C THR A 34 7.34 6.49 -10.00
N PRO A 35 6.17 7.14 -9.91
CA PRO A 35 5.78 8.19 -10.85
C PRO A 35 6.74 9.40 -10.90
N LEU A 36 7.43 9.71 -9.80
CA LEU A 36 8.42 10.80 -9.74
C LEU A 36 9.83 10.34 -10.13
N GLY A 37 9.99 9.18 -10.76
CA GLY A 37 11.30 8.69 -11.21
C GLY A 37 12.15 8.06 -10.13
N GLY A 38 11.55 7.50 -9.07
CA GLY A 38 12.27 6.64 -8.14
C GLY A 38 12.50 5.27 -8.73
N LYS A 39 13.76 4.81 -8.80
CA LYS A 39 14.11 3.42 -9.18
C LYS A 39 14.52 2.64 -7.93
N VAL A 40 13.52 2.19 -7.18
CA VAL A 40 13.66 1.77 -5.79
C VAL A 40 13.97 0.28 -5.70
N ASN A 41 15.20 -0.07 -5.34
CA ASN A 41 15.57 -1.43 -4.87
C ASN A 41 15.53 -1.55 -3.33
N ARG A 42 15.88 -0.46 -2.66
CA ARG A 42 15.96 -0.33 -1.21
C ARG A 42 15.37 1.01 -0.79
N ILE A 43 14.63 1.00 0.30
CA ILE A 43 13.97 2.17 0.86
C ILE A 43 14.43 2.40 2.30
N PHE A 44 14.49 3.66 2.69
CA PHE A 44 14.64 4.12 4.06
C PHE A 44 13.45 5.00 4.42
N LEU A 45 12.63 4.53 5.35
CA LEU A 45 11.40 5.19 5.78
C LEU A 45 11.38 5.37 7.30
N VAL A 46 10.67 6.39 7.76
CA VAL A 46 10.39 6.61 9.18
C VAL A 46 8.91 6.92 9.34
N GLY A 47 8.26 6.26 10.29
CA GLY A 47 6.82 6.44 10.52
C GLY A 47 6.36 5.79 11.81
N VAL A 48 5.04 5.70 11.98
CA VAL A 48 4.39 5.07 13.13
C VAL A 48 4.06 3.63 12.78
N LEU A 49 4.67 2.66 13.45
CA LEU A 49 4.21 1.27 13.44
C LEU A 49 2.85 1.23 14.12
N THR A 50 1.81 0.91 13.36
CA THR A 50 0.41 0.96 13.80
C THR A 50 -0.18 -0.41 14.06
N ASP A 51 0.33 -1.42 13.36
CA ASP A 51 -0.23 -2.76 13.34
C ASP A 51 0.84 -3.79 12.95
N VAL A 52 0.78 -4.96 13.57
CA VAL A 52 1.61 -6.14 13.29
C VAL A 52 0.75 -7.39 13.44
N GLU A 53 0.47 -8.06 12.32
CA GLU A 53 -0.41 -9.21 12.25
C GLU A 53 0.35 -10.46 11.78
N PRO A 54 0.22 -11.61 12.47
CA PRO A 54 0.67 -12.88 11.91
C PRO A 54 -0.18 -13.23 10.69
N VAL A 55 0.47 -13.52 9.59
CA VAL A 55 -0.15 -13.97 8.34
C VAL A 55 -0.12 -15.51 8.26
N SER A 56 0.83 -16.15 8.96
CA SER A 56 0.88 -17.61 9.14
C SER A 56 0.52 -18.01 10.56
N GLU A 57 -0.14 -19.17 10.73
CA GLU A 57 -0.58 -19.69 12.04
C GLU A 57 0.59 -19.92 13.02
N ASP A 58 1.78 -20.20 12.52
CA ASP A 58 2.99 -20.39 13.31
C ASP A 58 3.69 -19.06 13.72
N GLY A 59 3.15 -17.92 13.28
CA GLY A 59 3.75 -16.60 13.50
C GLY A 59 5.07 -16.38 12.75
N GLY A 60 5.47 -17.32 11.88
CA GLY A 60 6.70 -17.27 11.11
C GLY A 60 6.67 -16.26 9.97
N PHE A 61 5.49 -15.73 9.62
CA PHE A 61 5.28 -14.69 8.63
C PHE A 61 4.35 -13.61 9.20
N VAL A 62 4.79 -12.36 9.17
CA VAL A 62 4.06 -11.20 9.70
C VAL A 62 3.90 -10.11 8.65
N ARG A 63 2.73 -9.48 8.66
CA ARG A 63 2.44 -8.23 7.96
C ARG A 63 2.45 -7.11 8.98
N ALA A 64 3.07 -5.98 8.64
CA ALA A 64 3.08 -4.81 9.50
C ALA A 64 2.82 -3.52 8.73
N HIS A 65 2.22 -2.53 9.39
CA HIS A 65 1.84 -1.27 8.77
C HIS A 65 2.56 -0.09 9.43
N VAL A 66 3.29 0.68 8.62
CA VAL A 66 4.00 1.88 9.07
C VAL A 66 3.42 3.12 8.39
N SER A 67 2.78 3.98 9.17
CA SER A 67 2.16 5.20 8.67
C SER A 67 3.13 6.39 8.69
N ASP A 68 3.21 7.10 7.57
CA ASP A 68 3.77 8.45 7.49
C ASP A 68 2.64 9.47 7.21
N PRO A 69 2.91 10.78 7.17
CA PRO A 69 1.86 11.79 6.92
C PRO A 69 1.16 11.67 5.57
N THR A 70 1.67 10.85 4.65
CA THR A 70 1.19 10.73 3.26
C THR A 70 0.47 9.41 2.99
N GLY A 71 0.58 8.43 3.89
CA GLY A 71 -0.01 7.12 3.71
C GLY A 71 0.59 6.04 4.61
N VAL A 72 0.46 4.79 4.17
CA VAL A 72 0.90 3.60 4.92
C VAL A 72 1.80 2.74 4.06
N PHE A 73 2.96 2.36 4.59
CA PHE A 73 3.80 1.32 4.04
C PHE A 73 3.37 -0.05 4.57
N THR A 74 3.19 -1.01 3.65
CA THR A 74 2.98 -2.42 4.00
C THR A 74 4.31 -3.15 4.04
N LEU A 75 4.59 -3.80 5.17
CA LEU A 75 5.79 -4.58 5.41
C LEU A 75 5.46 -6.07 5.47
N TYR A 76 6.36 -6.90 4.94
CA TYR A 76 6.30 -8.35 5.13
C TYR A 76 7.63 -8.89 5.64
N SER A 77 7.62 -9.54 6.80
CA SER A 77 8.76 -10.28 7.33
C SER A 77 8.41 -11.75 7.53
N GLY A 78 9.38 -12.64 7.36
CA GLY A 78 9.14 -14.07 7.30
C GLY A 78 10.27 -14.92 7.87
N GLN A 79 10.14 -16.23 7.74
CA GLN A 79 11.09 -17.25 8.19
C GLN A 79 12.55 -17.05 7.75
N TYR A 80 12.79 -16.32 6.65
CA TYR A 80 14.14 -15.98 6.18
C TYR A 80 14.75 -14.74 6.87
N GLN A 81 14.03 -14.11 7.80
CA GLN A 81 14.44 -12.94 8.59
C GLN A 81 13.88 -13.05 10.02
N PRO A 82 14.17 -14.15 10.75
CA PRO A 82 13.52 -14.44 12.03
C PRO A 82 13.74 -13.34 13.07
N GLU A 83 14.93 -12.73 13.10
CA GLU A 83 15.24 -11.61 14.00
C GLU A 83 14.34 -10.39 13.76
N ILE A 84 14.08 -10.04 12.50
CA ILE A 84 13.21 -8.90 12.16
C ILE A 84 11.74 -9.22 12.45
N THR A 85 11.32 -10.46 12.19
CA THR A 85 9.97 -10.94 12.50
C THR A 85 9.73 -10.89 14.01
N GLU A 86 10.66 -11.39 14.82
CA GLU A 86 10.57 -11.35 16.29
C GLU A 86 10.57 -9.91 16.82
N GLN A 87 11.41 -9.03 16.26
CA GLN A 87 11.42 -7.61 16.60
C GLN A 87 10.08 -6.92 16.31
N LEU A 88 9.46 -7.20 15.17
CA LEU A 88 8.13 -6.67 14.83
C LEU A 88 7.07 -7.20 15.79
N SER A 89 7.01 -8.52 16.00
CA SER A 89 5.99 -9.16 16.83
C SER A 89 6.07 -8.80 18.31
N SER A 90 7.24 -8.40 18.81
CA SER A 90 7.45 -8.02 20.21
C SER A 90 7.37 -6.51 20.46
N MET A 91 7.16 -5.70 19.42
CA MET A 91 7.15 -4.25 19.54
C MET A 91 5.84 -3.75 20.17
N GLU A 92 5.94 -2.85 21.14
CA GLU A 92 4.76 -2.16 21.68
C GLU A 92 4.26 -1.13 20.67
N ILE A 93 3.07 -1.34 20.12
CA ILE A 93 2.42 -0.41 19.19
C ILE A 93 1.47 0.55 19.93
N PRO A 94 1.36 1.83 19.50
CA PRO A 94 2.09 2.46 18.40
C PRO A 94 3.53 2.84 18.76
N ALA A 95 4.47 2.70 17.82
CA ALA A 95 5.87 3.10 18.00
C ALA A 95 6.42 3.85 16.79
N PHE A 96 7.24 4.88 17.00
CA PHE A 96 7.98 5.50 15.90
C PHE A 96 9.16 4.61 15.52
N VAL A 97 9.23 4.22 14.25
CA VAL A 97 10.22 3.27 13.74
C VAL A 97 10.92 3.82 12.52
N ALA A 98 12.24 3.63 12.46
CA ALA A 98 13.05 3.82 11.28
C ALA A 98 13.37 2.46 10.66
N ILE A 99 13.12 2.32 9.36
CA ILE A 99 13.20 1.05 8.66
C ILE A 99 14.03 1.19 7.39
N THR A 100 14.99 0.29 7.21
CA THR A 100 15.62 0.05 5.91
C THR A 100 15.15 -1.29 5.39
N GLY A 101 14.63 -1.33 4.17
CA GLY A 101 14.08 -2.54 3.58
C GLY A 101 14.32 -2.65 2.08
N LYS A 102 14.15 -3.86 1.54
CA LYS A 102 14.10 -4.06 0.08
C LYS A 102 12.68 -3.85 -0.40
N SER A 103 12.51 -3.12 -1.49
CA SER A 103 11.23 -3.04 -2.16
C SER A 103 10.83 -4.39 -2.75
N ARG A 104 9.54 -4.63 -2.78
CA ARG A 104 8.89 -5.76 -3.46
C ARG A 104 7.69 -5.19 -4.20
N ALA A 105 7.39 -5.80 -5.34
CA ALA A 105 6.16 -5.58 -6.04
C ALA A 105 5.51 -6.94 -6.28
N TYR A 106 4.18 -6.95 -6.25
CA TYR A 106 3.39 -8.09 -6.68
C TYR A 106 2.12 -7.60 -7.36
N ILE A 107 1.59 -8.39 -8.26
CA ILE A 107 0.30 -8.18 -8.90
C ILE A 107 -0.57 -9.37 -8.47
N PRO A 108 -1.72 -9.15 -7.81
CA PRO A 108 -2.66 -10.22 -7.45
C PRO A 108 -3.13 -10.97 -8.70
N GLU A 109 -3.49 -12.25 -8.57
CA GLU A 109 -3.92 -13.05 -9.72
C GLU A 109 -5.20 -12.52 -10.39
N ASP A 110 -6.09 -11.91 -9.60
CA ASP A 110 -7.36 -11.31 -10.06
C ASP A 110 -7.27 -9.78 -10.27
N GLY A 111 -6.07 -9.20 -10.23
CA GLY A 111 -5.87 -7.76 -10.31
C GLY A 111 -4.88 -7.37 -11.41
N ASP A 112 -5.10 -6.20 -12.00
CA ASP A 112 -4.14 -5.59 -12.93
C ASP A 112 -3.23 -4.56 -12.24
N MET A 113 -3.43 -4.32 -10.95
CA MET A 113 -2.71 -3.30 -10.19
C MET A 113 -1.49 -3.88 -9.47
N LEU A 114 -0.37 -3.19 -9.62
CA LEU A 114 0.87 -3.48 -8.91
C LEU A 114 0.82 -2.93 -7.48
N TYR A 115 1.07 -3.78 -6.51
CA TYR A 115 1.19 -3.41 -5.10
C TYR A 115 2.65 -3.40 -4.68
N ALA A 116 3.10 -2.27 -4.15
CA ALA A 116 4.42 -2.13 -3.59
C ALA A 116 4.42 -2.49 -2.09
N SER A 117 5.42 -3.26 -1.67
CA SER A 117 5.64 -3.59 -0.25
C SER A 117 7.12 -3.54 0.09
N VAL A 118 7.43 -3.56 1.38
CA VAL A 118 8.80 -3.48 1.87
C VAL A 118 9.11 -4.73 2.67
N ARG A 119 10.16 -5.44 2.28
CA ARG A 119 10.78 -6.49 3.09
C ARG A 119 11.81 -5.84 4.01
N PRO A 120 11.53 -5.65 5.31
CA PRO A 120 12.43 -4.96 6.22
C PRO A 120 13.73 -5.76 6.39
N GLN A 121 14.86 -5.05 6.45
CA GLN A 121 16.19 -5.60 6.72
C GLN A 121 16.76 -5.12 8.06
N GLN A 122 16.31 -3.95 8.52
CA GLN A 122 16.68 -3.37 9.80
C GLN A 122 15.53 -2.49 10.27
N ILE A 123 15.22 -2.55 11.56
CA ILE A 123 14.19 -1.75 12.23
C ILE A 123 14.81 -1.17 13.50
N SER A 124 14.46 0.06 13.84
CA SER A 124 14.89 0.68 15.09
C SER A 124 13.80 1.62 15.58
N VAL A 125 13.49 1.57 16.88
CA VAL A 125 12.61 2.56 17.52
C VAL A 125 13.34 3.90 17.55
N VAL A 126 12.64 4.96 17.16
CA VAL A 126 13.18 6.32 17.08
C VAL A 126 12.30 7.31 17.84
N SER A 127 12.79 8.53 18.02
CA SER A 127 12.02 9.60 18.63
C SER A 127 11.18 10.37 17.59
N PRO A 128 10.15 11.12 18.01
CA PRO A 128 9.40 12.02 17.13
C PRO A 128 10.29 12.98 16.33
N GLU A 129 11.36 13.49 16.95
CA GLU A 129 12.26 14.46 16.31
C GLU A 129 12.99 13.84 15.10
N ILE A 130 13.41 12.57 15.21
CA ILE A 130 14.01 11.85 14.09
C ILE A 130 13.02 11.63 12.95
N ARG A 131 11.74 11.40 13.28
CA ARG A 131 10.65 11.29 12.30
C ARG A 131 10.42 12.62 11.60
N ASP A 132 10.42 13.72 12.33
CA ASP A 132 10.24 15.07 11.75
C ASP A 132 11.43 15.47 10.88
N GLU A 133 12.67 15.18 11.30
CA GLU A 133 13.87 15.33 10.48
C GLU A 133 13.79 14.51 9.19
N TRP A 134 13.32 13.26 9.28
CA TRP A 134 13.12 12.42 8.10
C TRP A 134 12.06 12.98 7.15
N ILE A 135 10.95 13.52 7.67
CA ILE A 135 9.91 14.16 6.86
C ILE A 135 10.50 15.34 6.09
N VAL A 136 11.17 16.27 6.77
CA VAL A 136 11.76 17.46 6.13
C VAL A 136 12.78 17.08 5.07
N GLU A 137 13.64 16.09 5.34
CA GLU A 137 14.64 15.64 4.38
C GLU A 137 13.98 14.93 3.19
N THR A 138 12.95 14.12 3.44
CA THR A 138 12.18 13.44 2.38
C THR A 138 11.44 14.47 1.51
N CYS A 139 10.87 15.53 2.10
CA CYS A 139 10.28 16.64 1.34
C CYS A 139 11.28 17.29 0.38
N LYS A 140 12.52 17.56 0.81
CA LYS A 140 13.56 18.12 -0.08
C LYS A 140 13.89 17.19 -1.24
N ASN A 141 14.09 15.90 -0.94
CA ASN A 141 14.44 14.89 -1.96
C ASN A 141 13.28 14.69 -2.96
N THR A 142 12.04 14.65 -2.47
CA THR A 142 10.85 14.55 -3.32
C THR A 142 10.65 15.82 -4.14
N PHE A 143 10.92 17.00 -3.57
CA PHE A 143 10.84 18.27 -4.31
C PHE A 143 11.87 18.34 -5.46
N GLU A 144 13.09 17.83 -5.26
CA GLU A 144 14.08 17.69 -6.34
C GLU A 144 13.55 16.81 -7.47
N ARG A 145 12.93 15.67 -7.13
CA ARG A 145 12.29 14.78 -8.13
C ARG A 145 11.13 15.45 -8.85
N ILE A 146 10.26 16.18 -8.14
CA ILE A 146 9.15 16.95 -8.74
C ILE A 146 9.69 17.97 -9.73
N ASN A 147 10.74 18.72 -9.38
CA ASN A 147 11.32 19.72 -10.27
C ASN A 147 11.96 19.07 -11.51
N ALA A 148 12.69 17.97 -11.33
CA ALA A 148 13.26 17.21 -12.45
C ALA A 148 12.16 16.67 -13.37
N MET A 149 11.10 16.11 -12.80
CA MET A 149 9.95 15.61 -13.57
C MET A 149 9.21 16.74 -14.28
N GLN A 150 9.03 17.89 -13.63
CA GLN A 150 8.39 19.06 -14.23
C GLN A 150 9.17 19.60 -15.44
N GLU A 151 10.50 19.61 -15.38
CA GLU A 151 11.31 19.98 -16.55
C GLU A 151 11.24 18.90 -17.63
N ALA A 152 11.29 17.61 -17.25
CA ALA A 152 11.19 16.51 -18.19
C ALA A 152 9.89 16.53 -19.00
N LEU A 153 8.74 16.79 -18.36
CA LEU A 153 7.43 16.85 -19.02
C LEU A 153 7.29 18.01 -20.02
N LYS A 154 8.20 19.00 -20.01
CA LYS A 154 8.24 20.08 -21.02
C LYS A 154 9.10 19.71 -22.25
N MET A 155 9.88 18.63 -22.16
CA MET A 155 10.79 18.17 -23.19
C MET A 155 10.10 17.13 -24.09
N SER A 156 10.58 17.01 -25.33
CA SER A 156 10.06 16.00 -26.28
C SER A 156 10.88 14.71 -26.28
N GLU A 157 12.19 14.79 -26.03
CA GLU A 157 13.13 13.66 -26.11
C GLU A 157 14.43 13.96 -25.35
N ASN A 158 15.30 12.95 -25.21
CA ASN A 158 16.63 13.04 -24.58
C ASN A 158 16.64 13.62 -23.16
N HIS A 159 15.59 13.27 -22.40
CA HIS A 159 15.34 13.76 -21.04
C HIS A 159 16.57 13.63 -20.13
N ASP A 160 17.30 12.52 -20.18
CA ASP A 160 18.48 12.33 -19.33
C ASP A 160 19.54 13.41 -19.55
N SER A 161 19.94 13.64 -20.80
CA SER A 161 20.99 14.58 -21.17
C SER A 161 20.57 16.05 -20.95
N GLU A 162 19.30 16.37 -21.20
CA GLU A 162 18.77 17.72 -21.01
C GLU A 162 18.63 18.06 -19.53
N LEU A 163 18.18 17.12 -18.70
CA LEU A 163 18.13 17.30 -17.25
C LEU A 163 19.53 17.45 -16.64
N GLU A 164 20.52 16.68 -17.11
CA GLU A 164 21.92 16.87 -16.69
C GLU A 164 22.45 18.28 -17.02
N LYS A 165 22.10 18.84 -18.19
CA LYS A 165 22.45 20.23 -18.56
C LYS A 165 21.79 21.27 -17.65
N LEU A 166 20.62 20.97 -17.10
CA LEU A 166 19.93 21.80 -16.10
C LEU A 166 20.49 21.64 -14.68
N GLY A 167 21.44 20.73 -14.47
CA GLY A 167 22.13 20.52 -13.20
C GLY A 167 21.55 19.40 -12.33
N PHE A 168 20.60 18.61 -12.84
CA PHE A 168 20.12 17.42 -12.15
C PHE A 168 21.17 16.29 -12.20
N GLY A 169 21.27 15.50 -11.13
CA GLY A 169 22.25 14.42 -11.06
C GLY A 169 22.00 13.33 -12.10
N SER A 170 23.07 12.81 -12.72
CA SER A 170 22.99 11.82 -13.81
C SER A 170 22.13 10.59 -13.49
N TYR A 171 22.19 10.10 -12.24
CA TYR A 171 21.36 8.97 -11.82
C TYR A 171 19.88 9.34 -11.79
N LEU A 172 19.52 10.50 -11.22
CA LEU A 172 18.14 10.98 -11.17
C LEU A 172 17.61 11.21 -12.59
N SER A 173 18.37 11.87 -13.47
CA SER A 173 17.97 12.15 -14.85
C SER A 173 17.59 10.87 -15.63
N LYS A 174 18.37 9.79 -15.46
CA LYS A 174 18.06 8.47 -16.06
C LYS A 174 16.80 7.83 -15.48
N CYS A 175 16.57 7.98 -14.18
CA CYS A 175 15.38 7.43 -13.55
C CYS A 175 14.12 8.21 -13.95
N ILE A 176 14.21 9.54 -14.08
CA ILE A 176 13.14 10.40 -14.60
C ILE A 176 12.80 10.03 -16.04
N GLN A 177 13.80 9.85 -16.91
CA GLN A 177 13.56 9.35 -18.27
C GLN A 177 12.80 8.02 -18.28
N THR A 178 13.18 7.10 -17.39
CA THR A 178 12.51 5.80 -17.27
C THR A 178 11.04 5.96 -16.87
N ALA A 179 10.73 6.87 -15.94
CA ALA A 179 9.37 7.14 -15.51
C ALA A 179 8.53 7.83 -16.61
N VAL A 180 9.06 8.85 -17.28
CA VAL A 180 8.36 9.53 -18.40
C VAL A 180 8.01 8.55 -19.53
N GLN A 181 8.85 7.55 -19.78
CA GLN A 181 8.58 6.52 -20.79
C GLN A 181 7.50 5.50 -20.37
N LYS A 182 7.23 5.36 -19.08
CA LYS A 182 6.33 4.34 -18.52
C LYS A 182 4.97 4.91 -18.11
N TYR A 183 4.97 6.07 -17.47
CA TYR A 183 3.76 6.70 -16.95
C TYR A 183 3.15 7.64 -17.99
N GLU A 184 1.90 7.38 -18.37
CA GLU A 184 1.16 8.23 -19.30
C GLU A 184 0.75 9.57 -18.69
N HIS A 185 0.38 9.55 -17.41
CA HIS A 185 -0.06 10.73 -16.67
C HIS A 185 0.58 10.78 -15.29
N ILE A 186 1.21 11.91 -14.97
CA ILE A 186 1.82 12.19 -13.67
C ILE A 186 1.23 13.50 -13.16
N ASP A 187 0.40 13.42 -12.13
CA ASP A 187 -0.17 14.59 -11.46
C ASP A 187 0.85 15.19 -10.48
N LEU A 188 1.62 16.17 -10.94
CA LEU A 188 2.61 16.85 -10.10
C LEU A 188 1.98 17.72 -9.02
N ASP A 189 0.73 18.18 -9.20
CA ASP A 189 0.06 19.03 -8.21
C ASP A 189 -0.39 18.21 -7.01
N GLN A 190 -0.81 16.95 -7.22
CA GLN A 190 -1.02 15.98 -6.16
C GLN A 190 0.22 15.86 -5.25
N TYR A 191 1.40 15.63 -5.83
CA TYR A 191 2.64 15.49 -5.04
C TYR A 191 3.08 16.79 -4.38
N LYS A 192 2.84 17.96 -5.01
CA LYS A 192 3.10 19.26 -4.38
C LYS A 192 2.20 19.49 -3.16
N ASN A 193 0.93 19.10 -3.23
CA ASN A 193 0.01 19.21 -2.10
C ASN A 193 0.37 18.22 -0.99
N MET A 194 0.73 16.98 -1.33
CA MET A 194 1.28 16.01 -0.39
C MET A 194 2.51 16.57 0.37
N LEU A 195 3.41 17.29 -0.31
CA LEU A 195 4.54 17.94 0.36
C LEU A 195 4.12 19.06 1.33
N LYS A 196 3.07 19.82 1.00
CA LYS A 196 2.55 20.86 1.91
C LYS A 196 1.96 20.22 3.16
N GLU A 197 1.15 19.17 3.00
CA GLU A 197 0.53 18.44 4.11
C GLU A 197 1.59 17.79 5.01
N ALA A 198 2.62 17.16 4.43
CA ALA A 198 3.72 16.59 5.18
C ALA A 198 4.54 17.65 5.97
N LEU A 199 4.77 18.84 5.40
CA LEU A 199 5.44 19.93 6.11
C LEU A 199 4.54 20.56 7.18
N GLN A 200 3.25 20.68 6.91
CA GLN A 200 2.27 21.17 7.88
C GLN A 200 2.19 20.25 9.09
N TYR A 201 2.22 18.93 8.88
CA TYR A 201 2.32 17.93 9.95
C TYR A 201 3.51 18.18 10.89
N VAL A 202 4.66 18.62 10.36
CA VAL A 202 5.86 18.92 11.18
C VAL A 202 5.72 20.25 11.92
N ILE A 203 5.08 21.26 11.32
CA ILE A 203 4.91 22.59 11.93
C ILE A 203 3.89 22.54 13.09
N GLU A 204 2.77 21.86 12.86
CA GLU A 204 1.70 21.69 13.84
C GLU A 204 2.06 20.63 14.87
N GLY A 205 2.93 19.68 14.52
CA GLY A 205 3.21 18.51 15.34
C GLY A 205 2.03 17.53 15.35
N PRO A 206 2.26 16.28 15.78
CA PRO A 206 1.19 15.29 15.90
C PRO A 206 0.19 15.72 16.99
N GLY A 207 -0.91 16.36 16.57
CA GLY A 207 -2.05 16.69 17.44
C GLY A 207 -2.27 18.17 17.80
N MET A 208 -1.65 19.13 17.09
CA MET A 208 -1.90 20.57 17.33
C MET A 208 -2.61 21.21 16.14
N ILE A 209 -3.93 20.98 16.02
CA ILE A 209 -4.78 21.86 15.22
C ILE A 209 -4.89 23.17 16.00
N THR A 210 -4.20 24.22 15.57
CA THR A 210 -4.48 25.57 16.06
C THR A 210 -5.83 26.01 15.51
N GLU A 211 -6.80 26.23 16.39
CA GLU A 211 -8.02 26.96 16.09
C GLU A 211 -7.67 28.36 15.56
N SER A 212 -7.50 28.50 14.25
CA SER A 212 -7.68 29.77 13.57
C SER A 212 -7.92 29.60 12.07
N SER A 213 -9.16 29.94 11.71
CA SER A 213 -9.68 30.39 10.40
C SER A 213 -9.94 29.35 9.30
N ASP A 214 -11.25 29.09 9.18
CA ASP A 214 -12.04 28.70 8.01
C ASP A 214 -12.09 27.20 7.65
N ASP A 215 -13.09 26.55 8.25
CA ASP A 215 -13.84 25.39 7.76
C ASP A 215 -13.07 24.28 7.02
N VAL A 216 -12.34 23.45 7.77
CA VAL A 216 -12.01 22.10 7.32
C VAL A 216 -12.17 21.12 8.50
N GLU A 217 -13.23 20.31 8.48
CA GLU A 217 -13.29 19.08 9.28
C GLU A 217 -12.29 18.08 8.70
N ILE A 218 -11.15 17.88 9.37
CA ILE A 218 -10.23 16.78 9.08
C ILE A 218 -10.42 15.71 10.14
N ASP A 219 -11.07 14.63 9.73
CA ASP A 219 -11.44 13.46 10.52
C ASP A 219 -10.22 12.54 10.67
N TYR A 220 -9.49 12.66 11.77
CA TYR A 220 -8.40 11.74 12.10
C TYR A 220 -9.02 10.40 12.54
N PHE A 221 -8.71 9.35 11.77
CA PHE A 221 -9.25 7.98 11.81
C PHE A 221 -10.51 7.72 10.96
N THR A 222 -10.39 7.89 9.64
CA THR A 222 -11.21 7.15 8.68
C THR A 222 -10.36 6.20 7.84
N LYS A 223 -10.85 4.96 7.65
CA LYS A 223 -10.39 4.02 6.61
C LYS A 223 -10.35 4.72 5.24
N PRO A 224 -9.52 4.27 4.27
CA PRO A 224 -9.35 4.94 2.99
C PRO A 224 -10.70 5.23 2.32
N LYS A 225 -10.98 6.51 2.06
CA LYS A 225 -12.09 6.91 1.19
C LYS A 225 -11.68 6.63 -0.25
N ASP A 226 -12.35 5.66 -0.86
CA ASP A 226 -12.36 5.46 -2.31
C ASP A 226 -13.04 6.68 -2.95
N ASN A 227 -12.29 7.43 -3.75
CA ASN A 227 -12.73 8.71 -4.28
C ASN A 227 -13.39 8.52 -5.66
N GLN A 228 -14.61 7.97 -5.68
CA GLN A 228 -15.45 7.97 -6.88
C GLN A 228 -16.39 9.19 -6.86
N LYS A 229 -16.35 9.99 -7.93
CA LYS A 229 -17.28 11.12 -8.17
C LYS A 229 -18.71 10.61 -8.45
N PRO A 230 -19.75 11.41 -8.14
CA PRO A 230 -21.07 10.93 -7.77
C PRO A 230 -21.95 10.61 -8.99
N VAL A 231 -22.65 9.49 -8.92
CA VAL A 231 -23.83 9.22 -9.76
C VAL A 231 -25.08 9.34 -8.87
N ASN A 232 -26.04 10.15 -9.33
CA ASN A 232 -27.26 10.53 -8.62
C ASN A 232 -28.03 9.36 -8.01
N MET A 233 -28.45 9.50 -6.75
CA MET A 233 -29.25 8.53 -5.99
C MET A 233 -30.76 8.86 -6.06
N PRO A 234 -31.62 7.83 -6.15
CA PRO A 234 -32.90 7.80 -5.43
C PRO A 234 -32.98 6.59 -4.46
N PRO A 235 -33.97 6.57 -3.53
CA PRO A 235 -33.79 6.12 -2.14
C PRO A 235 -34.21 4.66 -1.86
N ASN A 236 -33.55 3.99 -0.88
CA ASN A 236 -34.14 3.35 0.33
C ASN A 236 -33.10 2.42 1.04
N GLN A 237 -32.33 2.95 2.00
CA GLN A 237 -31.16 2.25 2.61
C GLN A 237 -31.46 1.09 3.58
N GLN A 238 -32.73 0.89 3.99
CA GLN A 238 -33.09 -0.19 4.92
C GLN A 238 -33.36 -1.55 4.23
N GLU A 239 -33.73 -1.55 2.94
CA GLU A 239 -33.92 -2.79 2.20
C GLU A 239 -32.59 -3.41 1.73
N THR A 240 -31.56 -2.59 1.51
CA THR A 240 -30.27 -3.03 1.00
C THR A 240 -29.43 -3.73 2.08
N SER A 241 -29.40 -3.22 3.31
CA SER A 241 -28.64 -3.84 4.41
C SER A 241 -29.20 -5.21 4.83
N ASN A 242 -30.53 -5.37 4.77
CA ASN A 242 -31.19 -6.64 5.09
C ASN A 242 -30.93 -7.71 4.03
N LYS A 243 -30.90 -7.33 2.74
CA LYS A 243 -30.59 -8.26 1.65
C LYS A 243 -29.17 -8.81 1.72
N ILE A 244 -28.20 -7.97 2.10
CA ILE A 244 -26.79 -8.40 2.23
C ILE A 244 -26.64 -9.38 3.39
N GLN A 245 -27.29 -9.13 4.54
CA GLN A 245 -27.23 -10.05 5.67
C GLN A 245 -27.93 -11.40 5.37
N GLU A 246 -29.05 -11.39 4.65
CA GLU A 246 -29.73 -12.62 4.21
C GLU A 246 -28.87 -13.46 3.24
N ALA A 247 -28.10 -12.80 2.37
CA ALA A 247 -27.17 -13.46 1.46
C ALA A 247 -26.00 -14.11 2.22
N GLU A 248 -25.39 -13.40 3.17
CA GLU A 248 -24.34 -13.95 4.04
C GLU A 248 -24.81 -15.17 4.82
N ASP A 249 -25.98 -15.09 5.46
CA ASP A 249 -26.52 -16.18 6.24
C ASP A 249 -26.77 -17.42 5.36
N THR A 250 -27.26 -17.20 4.14
CA THR A 250 -27.53 -18.26 3.16
C THR A 250 -26.23 -18.92 2.66
N VAL A 251 -25.21 -18.12 2.34
CA VAL A 251 -23.91 -18.59 1.86
C VAL A 251 -23.18 -19.35 2.98
N LEU A 252 -23.21 -18.83 4.21
CA LEU A 252 -22.60 -19.49 5.36
C LEU A 252 -23.25 -20.84 5.68
N GLU A 253 -24.58 -20.94 5.54
CA GLU A 253 -25.30 -22.21 5.69
C GLU A 253 -24.89 -23.23 4.62
N VAL A 254 -24.75 -22.79 3.36
CA VAL A 254 -24.31 -23.65 2.25
C VAL A 254 -22.89 -24.16 2.50
N ILE A 255 -21.97 -23.29 2.93
CA ILE A 255 -20.59 -23.69 3.26
C ILE A 255 -20.59 -24.73 4.37
N ARG A 256 -21.35 -24.52 5.46
CA ARG A 256 -21.48 -25.49 6.57
C ARG A 256 -22.00 -26.86 6.15
N SER A 257 -22.85 -26.89 5.13
CA SER A 257 -23.38 -28.15 4.61
C SER A 257 -22.39 -28.90 3.70
N LEU A 258 -21.43 -28.17 3.12
CA LEU A 258 -20.49 -28.68 2.12
C LEU A 258 -19.08 -28.91 2.67
N GLU A 259 -18.70 -28.23 3.75
CA GLU A 259 -17.37 -28.27 4.33
C GLU A 259 -17.17 -29.59 5.08
N GLY A 260 -16.59 -30.57 4.39
CA GLY A 260 -16.03 -31.74 5.06
C GLY A 260 -14.76 -31.37 5.84
N GLU A 261 -13.93 -32.36 6.17
CA GLU A 261 -12.62 -32.11 6.76
C GLU A 261 -11.73 -31.22 5.87
N ASP A 262 -11.89 -31.33 4.55
CA ASP A 262 -11.08 -30.64 3.54
C ASP A 262 -11.63 -29.26 3.13
N GLY A 263 -12.81 -28.87 3.61
CA GLY A 263 -13.49 -27.63 3.17
C GLY A 263 -14.40 -27.83 1.95
N ALA A 264 -15.10 -26.77 1.57
CA ALA A 264 -16.06 -26.73 0.47
C ALA A 264 -15.45 -26.02 -0.75
N SER A 265 -15.46 -26.67 -1.90
CA SER A 265 -14.97 -26.06 -3.15
C SER A 265 -15.88 -24.92 -3.59
N TRP A 266 -15.28 -23.82 -4.06
CA TRP A 266 -15.96 -22.62 -4.56
C TRP A 266 -17.04 -22.94 -5.59
N ASP A 267 -16.74 -23.78 -6.58
CA ASP A 267 -17.70 -24.22 -7.62
C ASP A 267 -18.96 -24.92 -7.05
N LYS A 268 -18.82 -25.61 -5.92
CA LYS A 268 -19.95 -26.29 -5.26
C LYS A 268 -20.79 -25.32 -4.44
N ILE A 269 -20.13 -24.34 -3.81
CA ILE A 269 -20.79 -23.30 -3.03
C ILE A 269 -21.62 -22.41 -3.97
N THR A 270 -21.02 -21.91 -5.04
CA THR A 270 -21.69 -21.08 -6.05
C THR A 270 -22.86 -21.84 -6.68
N GLY A 271 -22.64 -23.07 -7.13
CA GLY A 271 -23.71 -23.90 -7.71
C GLY A 271 -24.86 -24.19 -6.75
N GLN A 272 -24.64 -24.33 -5.43
CA GLN A 272 -25.73 -24.48 -4.47
C GLN A 272 -26.42 -23.16 -4.11
N CYS A 273 -25.70 -22.05 -4.10
CA CYS A 273 -26.26 -20.72 -3.83
C CYS A 273 -27.10 -20.20 -4.99
N GLU A 274 -26.73 -20.49 -6.25
CA GLU A 274 -27.56 -20.20 -7.43
C GLU A 274 -28.91 -20.92 -7.38
N ASN A 275 -28.92 -22.18 -6.91
CA ASN A 275 -30.16 -22.93 -6.68
C ASN A 275 -31.06 -22.34 -5.56
N LYS A 276 -30.50 -21.45 -4.73
CA LYS A 276 -31.23 -20.65 -3.73
C LYS A 276 -31.55 -19.23 -4.22
N ASN A 277 -31.42 -18.95 -5.53
CA ASN A 277 -31.66 -17.65 -6.19
C ASN A 277 -30.72 -16.51 -5.80
N LEU A 278 -29.47 -16.82 -5.42
CA LEU A 278 -28.41 -15.80 -5.32
C LEU A 278 -27.65 -15.74 -6.64
N ASP A 279 -27.43 -14.53 -7.17
CA ASP A 279 -26.52 -14.34 -8.31
C ASP A 279 -25.05 -14.41 -7.88
N VAL A 280 -24.18 -14.67 -8.86
CA VAL A 280 -22.74 -14.89 -8.63
C VAL A 280 -22.08 -13.71 -7.92
N ASP A 281 -22.41 -12.49 -8.33
CA ASP A 281 -21.85 -11.27 -7.74
C ASP A 281 -22.23 -11.16 -6.25
N THR A 282 -23.49 -11.43 -5.91
CA THR A 282 -23.97 -11.44 -4.51
C THR A 282 -23.32 -12.56 -3.68
N ILE A 283 -23.04 -13.71 -4.29
CA ILE A 283 -22.34 -14.83 -3.62
C ILE A 283 -20.88 -14.43 -3.32
N GLU A 284 -20.19 -13.82 -4.27
CA GLU A 284 -18.81 -13.35 -4.10
C GLU A 284 -18.72 -12.24 -3.05
N GLU A 285 -19.65 -11.28 -3.06
CA GLU A 285 -19.72 -10.23 -2.04
C GLU A 285 -19.97 -10.82 -0.64
N ALA A 286 -20.87 -11.80 -0.53
CA ALA A 286 -21.13 -12.49 0.74
C ALA A 286 -19.92 -13.29 1.21
N LEU A 287 -19.22 -14.00 0.31
CA LEU A 287 -17.99 -14.73 0.65
C LEU A 287 -16.88 -13.78 1.13
N ASN A 288 -16.64 -12.68 0.41
CA ASN A 288 -15.67 -11.67 0.79
C ASN A 288 -16.01 -11.03 2.13
N SER A 289 -17.28 -10.67 2.36
CA SER A 289 -17.74 -10.14 3.64
C SER A 289 -17.56 -11.15 4.78
N LEU A 290 -17.89 -12.43 4.56
CA LEU A 290 -17.71 -13.49 5.57
C LEU A 290 -16.21 -13.76 5.86
N MET A 291 -15.33 -13.63 4.86
CA MET A 291 -13.87 -13.70 5.04
C MET A 291 -13.33 -12.49 5.81
N GLU A 292 -13.80 -11.28 5.50
CA GLU A 292 -13.48 -10.07 6.26
C GLU A 292 -13.97 -10.13 7.71
N LYS A 293 -15.14 -10.73 7.94
CA LYS A 293 -15.69 -10.98 9.29
C LYS A 293 -15.02 -12.16 10.00
N GLY A 294 -14.16 -12.92 9.32
CA GLY A 294 -13.45 -14.07 9.86
C GLY A 294 -14.37 -15.24 10.23
N LEU A 295 -15.52 -15.37 9.56
CA LEU A 295 -16.45 -16.49 9.74
C LEU A 295 -16.10 -17.67 8.82
N ILE A 296 -15.36 -17.39 7.75
CA ILE A 296 -14.82 -18.37 6.80
C ILE A 296 -13.40 -17.97 6.39
N TYR A 297 -12.61 -18.94 5.93
CA TYR A 297 -11.25 -18.78 5.44
C TYR A 297 -10.96 -19.76 4.30
N GLU A 298 -9.93 -19.47 3.51
CA GLU A 298 -9.55 -20.27 2.34
C GLU A 298 -8.23 -21.03 2.62
N PRO A 299 -8.28 -22.27 3.15
CA PRO A 299 -7.07 -23.07 3.42
C PRO A 299 -6.23 -23.37 2.17
N VAL A 300 -6.89 -23.52 1.02
CA VAL A 300 -6.26 -23.76 -0.28
C VAL A 300 -7.08 -23.02 -1.33
N LEU A 301 -6.42 -22.39 -2.29
CA LEU A 301 -7.07 -21.66 -3.39
C LEU A 301 -8.20 -22.50 -4.03
N GLY A 302 -9.40 -21.92 -4.08
CA GLY A 302 -10.65 -22.53 -4.53
C GLY A 302 -11.40 -23.37 -3.48
N THR A 303 -10.96 -23.40 -2.22
CA THR A 303 -11.54 -24.23 -1.14
C THR A 303 -11.77 -23.43 0.12
N ILE A 304 -13.04 -23.29 0.52
CA ILE A 304 -13.50 -22.41 1.59
C ILE A 304 -13.99 -23.23 2.79
N LYS A 305 -13.67 -22.78 4.01
CA LYS A 305 -14.05 -23.44 5.26
C LYS A 305 -14.44 -22.42 6.33
N THR A 306 -15.37 -22.76 7.21
CA THR A 306 -15.75 -21.96 8.36
C THR A 306 -14.68 -22.05 9.43
N THR A 307 -14.50 -20.93 10.11
CA THR A 307 -13.52 -20.75 11.19
C THR A 307 -13.99 -21.35 12.51
#